data_AF-A0A7V3F4Q1-F1
#
_entry.id   AF-A0A7V3F4Q1-F1
#
_cell.length_a   1.000
_cell.length_b   1.000
_cell.length_c   1.000
_cell.angle_alpha   90.00
_cell.angle_beta   90.00
_cell.angle_gamma   90.00
#
_symmetry.space_group_name_H-M   'P 1'
#
loop_
_entity.id
_entity.type
_entity.pdbx_description
1 polymer ?
#
loop_
_entity_poly.entity_id
_entity_poly.type
_entity_poly.pdbx_seq_one_letter_code
_entity_poly.pdbx_strand_id
1 'polypeptide(L)'
;MWSEALSWEGLSHLADALGVVSAVPFLVTSAYFLSRARRYRRRLRQLEGVTSAHPVALAVSLAGTRIRPAVQSFCAGFGQPVELVELHRPGGLSQAELPGVLLELQALKNRLMDDGASEVHLFLSCPLAVACAIGALFDNWVPVKVYQFNQGRYEFWTTLHGGYVAELGPHPLIEGA
;
A
#
# COMPACT_ATOMS: atom_id res chain seq x y z
N MET A 1 -44.69 49.50 -14.71
CA MET A 1 -43.53 49.55 -13.79
C MET A 1 -43.55 48.48 -12.69
N TRP A 2 -44.50 47.51 -12.68
CA TRP A 2 -44.57 46.45 -11.67
C TRP A 2 -44.30 45.03 -12.22
N SER A 3 -44.13 44.88 -13.54
CA SER A 3 -43.93 43.57 -14.19
C SER A 3 -42.47 43.11 -14.27
N GLU A 4 -41.50 44.01 -14.15
CA GLU A 4 -40.07 43.66 -14.20
C GLU A 4 -39.51 43.23 -12.84
N ALA A 5 -39.98 43.83 -11.74
CA ALA A 5 -39.53 43.47 -10.39
C ALA A 5 -39.91 42.03 -10.01
N LEU A 6 -41.10 41.56 -10.44
CA LEU A 6 -41.59 40.20 -10.19
C LEU A 6 -40.75 39.13 -10.93
N SER A 7 -40.15 39.47 -12.07
CA SER A 7 -39.28 38.54 -12.81
C SER A 7 -37.89 38.40 -12.20
N TRP A 8 -37.33 39.46 -11.62
CA TRP A 8 -35.99 39.42 -11.02
C TRP A 8 -35.98 38.69 -9.67
N GLU A 9 -36.99 38.89 -8.83
CA GLU A 9 -37.15 38.13 -7.58
C GLU A 9 -37.39 36.64 -7.87
N GLY A 10 -38.24 36.30 -8.84
CA GLY A 10 -38.47 34.92 -9.27
C GLY A 10 -37.21 34.24 -9.81
N LEU A 11 -36.41 34.95 -10.61
CA LEU A 11 -35.12 34.44 -11.11
C LEU A 11 -34.11 34.22 -9.98
N SER A 12 -34.08 35.11 -8.99
CA SER A 12 -33.18 34.96 -7.82
C SER A 12 -33.53 33.75 -6.96
N HIS A 13 -34.81 33.52 -6.67
CA HIS A 13 -35.25 32.33 -5.93
C HIS A 13 -34.99 31.02 -6.69
N LEU A 14 -35.12 31.04 -8.02
CA LEU A 14 -34.84 29.88 -8.87
C LEU A 14 -33.33 29.58 -8.91
N ALA A 15 -32.49 30.61 -8.97
CA ALA A 15 -31.04 30.48 -8.87
C ALA A 15 -30.60 29.93 -7.50
N ASP A 16 -31.19 30.44 -6.40
CA ASP A 16 -30.92 29.93 -5.04
C ASP A 16 -31.34 28.46 -4.90
N ALA A 17 -32.52 28.10 -5.43
CA ALA A 17 -33.00 26.72 -5.42
C ALA A 17 -32.08 25.78 -6.21
N LEU A 18 -31.63 26.19 -7.41
CA LEU A 18 -30.66 25.43 -8.20
C LEU A 18 -29.31 25.30 -7.50
N GLY A 19 -28.87 26.36 -6.82
CA GLY A 19 -27.66 26.36 -5.99
C GLY A 19 -27.74 25.34 -4.85
N VAL A 20 -28.85 25.30 -4.12
CA VAL A 20 -29.06 24.32 -3.05
C VAL A 20 -29.13 22.89 -3.60
N VAL A 21 -29.86 22.68 -4.70
CA VAL A 21 -30.01 21.35 -5.34
C VAL A 21 -28.68 20.80 -5.83
N SER A 22 -27.76 21.65 -6.28
CA SER A 22 -26.41 21.22 -6.70
C SER A 22 -25.42 21.11 -5.54
N ALA A 23 -25.52 21.99 -4.53
CA ALA A 23 -24.64 21.99 -3.37
C ALA A 23 -24.87 20.78 -2.45
N VAL A 24 -26.12 20.36 -2.24
CA VAL A 24 -26.43 19.24 -1.33
C VAL A 24 -25.79 17.91 -1.78
N PRO A 25 -25.93 17.45 -3.04
CA PRO A 25 -25.24 16.26 -3.53
C PRO A 25 -23.72 16.40 -3.44
N PHE A 26 -23.16 17.58 -3.73
CA PHE A 26 -21.72 17.81 -3.61
C PHE A 26 -21.22 17.66 -2.16
N LEU A 27 -21.93 18.25 -1.19
CA LEU A 27 -21.58 18.17 0.23
C LEU A 27 -21.72 16.74 0.77
N VAL A 28 -22.79 16.03 0.40
CA VAL A 28 -23.00 14.62 0.77
C VAL A 28 -21.89 13.74 0.19
N THR A 29 -21.57 13.92 -1.09
CA THR A 29 -20.52 13.16 -1.78
C THR A 29 -19.16 13.44 -1.15
N SER A 30 -18.85 14.71 -0.89
CA SER A 30 -17.61 15.12 -0.21
C SER A 30 -17.49 14.51 1.18
N ALA A 31 -18.55 14.59 1.99
CA ALA A 31 -18.60 14.00 3.32
C ALA A 31 -18.44 12.47 3.27
N TYR A 32 -19.06 11.81 2.30
CA TYR A 32 -18.91 10.38 2.07
C TYR A 32 -17.46 10.00 1.76
N PHE A 33 -16.81 10.65 0.78
CA PHE A 33 -15.40 10.40 0.43
C PHE A 33 -14.45 10.69 1.60
N LEU A 34 -14.65 11.78 2.33
CA LEU A 34 -13.88 12.12 3.53
C LEU A 34 -14.03 11.04 4.61
N SER A 35 -15.25 10.58 4.87
CA SER A 35 -15.51 9.52 5.85
C SER A 35 -14.85 8.20 5.44
N ARG A 36 -14.86 7.86 4.16
CA ARG A 36 -14.23 6.67 3.60
C ARG A 36 -12.71 6.73 3.74
N ALA A 37 -12.09 7.84 3.33
CA ALA A 37 -10.65 8.07 3.48
C ALA A 37 -10.20 7.97 4.95
N ARG A 38 -11.00 8.47 5.90
CA ARG A 38 -10.71 8.35 7.34
C ARG A 38 -10.79 6.90 7.83
N ARG A 39 -11.79 6.13 7.40
CA ARG A 39 -11.92 4.70 7.77
C ARG A 39 -10.76 3.88 7.20
N TYR A 40 -10.38 4.11 5.95
CA TYR A 40 -9.24 3.46 5.32
C TYR A 40 -7.96 3.67 6.14
N ARG A 41 -7.65 4.93 6.47
CA ARG A 41 -6.48 5.28 7.29
C ARG A 41 -6.49 4.59 8.66
N ARG A 42 -7.67 4.43 9.28
CA ARG A 42 -7.78 3.71 10.56
C ARG A 42 -7.49 2.21 10.41
N ARG A 43 -7.95 1.58 9.33
CA ARG A 43 -7.68 0.16 9.05
C ARG A 43 -6.21 -0.09 8.73
N LEU A 44 -5.58 0.76 7.92
CA LEU A 44 -4.14 0.66 7.64
C LEU A 44 -3.31 0.72 8.93
N ARG A 45 -3.65 1.62 9.85
CA ARG A 45 -2.98 1.73 11.17
C ARG A 45 -3.14 0.49 12.04
N GLN A 46 -4.20 -0.30 11.85
CA GLN A 46 -4.39 -1.56 12.58
C GLN A 46 -3.53 -2.70 12.02
N LEU A 47 -3.14 -2.60 10.75
CA LEU A 47 -2.25 -3.56 10.09
C LEU A 47 -0.78 -3.17 10.22
N GLU A 48 -0.51 -1.90 10.55
CA GLU A 48 0.83 -1.37 10.78
C GLU A 48 1.45 -1.92 12.07
N GLY A 49 2.77 -2.13 12.03
CA GLY A 49 3.51 -2.76 13.12
C GLY A 49 3.51 -4.28 13.01
N VAL A 50 3.90 -4.97 14.07
CA VAL A 50 4.10 -6.42 14.05
C VAL A 50 2.91 -7.13 14.69
N THR A 51 2.36 -8.13 14.01
CA THR A 51 1.13 -8.82 14.44
C THR A 51 1.31 -10.30 14.75
N SER A 52 2.44 -10.89 14.36
CA SER A 52 2.72 -12.32 14.50
C SER A 52 3.84 -12.63 15.51
N ALA A 53 3.99 -13.92 15.83
CA ALA A 53 4.99 -14.43 16.77
C ALA A 53 6.41 -14.51 16.20
N HIS A 54 6.54 -14.78 14.90
CA HIS A 54 7.81 -14.94 14.19
C HIS A 54 7.89 -13.97 13.00
N PRO A 55 8.09 -12.67 13.25
CA PRO A 55 8.17 -11.66 12.21
C PRO A 55 9.58 -11.60 11.59
N VAL A 56 9.63 -11.38 10.28
CA VAL A 56 10.88 -11.18 9.54
C VAL A 56 10.83 -9.88 8.78
N ALA A 57 11.90 -9.09 8.82
CA ALA A 57 12.12 -7.94 7.97
C ALA A 57 12.99 -8.34 6.79
N LEU A 58 12.49 -8.16 5.57
CA LEU A 58 13.19 -8.47 4.33
C LEU A 58 13.58 -7.17 3.62
N ALA A 59 14.88 -6.88 3.57
CA ALA A 59 15.45 -5.72 2.88
C ALA A 59 16.06 -6.12 1.54
N VAL A 60 15.46 -5.67 0.44
CA VAL A 60 15.92 -5.96 -0.93
C VAL A 60 16.56 -4.71 -1.55
N SER A 61 17.88 -4.75 -1.72
CA SER A 61 18.72 -3.65 -2.21
C SER A 61 19.34 -3.99 -3.57
N LEU A 62 18.60 -3.75 -4.64
CA LEU A 62 18.98 -4.06 -6.03
C LEU A 62 19.18 -2.82 -6.92
N ALA A 63 19.03 -1.60 -6.36
CA ALA A 63 19.29 -0.34 -7.04
C ALA A 63 20.71 0.22 -6.76
N GLY A 64 21.63 -0.61 -6.27
CA GLY A 64 23.00 -0.23 -5.94
C GLY A 64 23.18 0.48 -4.59
N THR A 65 22.09 1.01 -4.02
CA THR A 65 22.08 1.57 -2.66
C THR A 65 21.68 0.52 -1.64
N ARG A 66 22.44 0.40 -0.54
CA ARG A 66 22.16 -0.53 0.56
C ARG A 66 21.17 0.09 1.56
N ILE A 67 19.99 -0.50 1.73
CA ILE A 67 18.94 0.05 2.62
C ILE A 67 18.92 -0.55 4.03
N ARG A 68 19.71 -1.60 4.29
CA ARG A 68 19.70 -2.30 5.59
C ARG A 68 19.82 -1.38 6.82
N PRO A 69 20.71 -0.37 6.88
CA PRO A 69 20.80 0.50 8.05
C PRO A 69 19.51 1.30 8.32
N ALA A 70 18.85 1.76 7.26
CA ALA A 70 17.60 2.50 7.34
C ALA A 70 16.45 1.58 7.80
N VAL A 71 16.40 0.36 7.25
CA VAL A 71 15.42 -0.67 7.67
C VAL A 71 15.64 -1.07 9.12
N GLN A 72 16.89 -1.30 9.54
CA GLN A 72 17.21 -1.65 10.92
C GLN A 72 16.78 -0.55 11.90
N SER A 73 17.05 0.72 11.56
CA SER A 73 16.62 1.87 12.36
C SER A 73 15.09 1.96 12.47
N PHE A 74 14.38 1.65 11.38
CA PHE A 74 12.92 1.62 11.37
C PHE A 74 12.37 0.46 12.22
N CYS A 75 12.90 -0.75 12.05
CA CYS A 75 12.48 -1.93 12.80
C CYS A 75 12.82 -1.84 14.29
N ALA A 76 13.83 -1.07 14.69
CA ALA A 76 14.12 -0.78 16.10
C ALA A 76 12.97 -0.02 16.79
N GLY A 77 12.10 0.66 16.02
CA GLY A 77 10.88 1.27 16.54
C GLY A 77 9.73 0.28 16.77
N PHE A 78 9.87 -0.99 16.38
CA PHE A 78 8.88 -2.01 16.67
C PHE A 78 8.91 -2.40 18.15
N GLY A 79 7.76 -2.74 18.71
CA GLY A 79 7.62 -3.17 20.10
C GLY A 79 8.17 -4.58 20.39
N GLN A 80 8.69 -5.28 19.37
CA GLN A 80 9.27 -6.61 19.50
C GLN A 80 10.44 -6.80 18.52
N PRO A 81 11.41 -7.67 18.83
CA PRO A 81 12.53 -7.93 17.94
C PRO A 81 12.04 -8.58 16.64
N VAL A 82 12.61 -8.13 15.52
CA VAL A 82 12.34 -8.66 14.19
C VAL A 82 13.67 -9.08 13.57
N GLU A 83 13.72 -10.28 13.02
CA GLU A 83 14.90 -10.77 12.31
C GLU A 83 15.07 -10.03 10.99
N LEU A 84 16.26 -9.50 10.72
CA LEU A 84 16.53 -8.73 9.51
C LEU A 84 17.35 -9.54 8.51
N VAL A 85 16.70 -9.87 7.39
CA VAL A 85 17.29 -10.60 6.27
C VAL A 85 17.50 -9.64 5.09
N GLU A 86 18.69 -9.68 4.50
CA GLU A 86 19.11 -8.75 3.46
C GLU A 86 19.48 -9.48 2.17
N LEU A 87 18.94 -8.99 1.05
CA LEU A 87 19.43 -9.30 -0.29
C LEU A 87 20.02 -8.02 -0.88
N HIS A 88 21.34 -7.98 -1.08
CA HIS A 88 22.03 -6.78 -1.57
C HIS A 88 22.93 -7.09 -2.76
N ARG A 89 22.81 -6.29 -3.82
CA ARG A 89 23.74 -6.30 -4.96
C ARG A 89 24.48 -4.96 -5.10
N PRO A 90 25.78 -4.92 -4.74
CA PRO A 90 26.61 -3.73 -4.95
C PRO A 90 26.89 -3.58 -6.45
N GLY A 91 26.27 -2.58 -7.09
CA GLY A 91 26.31 -2.37 -8.54
C GLY A 91 24.93 -2.28 -9.19
N GLY A 92 23.87 -2.63 -8.44
CA GLY A 92 22.51 -2.65 -8.97
C GLY A 92 22.21 -3.93 -9.74
N LEU A 93 21.08 -3.93 -10.45
CA LEU A 93 20.60 -5.08 -11.22
C LEU A 93 20.66 -4.77 -12.72
N SER A 94 21.32 -5.64 -13.49
CA SER A 94 21.19 -5.64 -14.94
C SER A 94 20.06 -6.58 -15.41
N GLN A 95 19.57 -6.38 -16.64
CA GLN A 95 18.52 -7.22 -17.22
C GLN A 95 18.95 -8.69 -17.34
N ALA A 96 20.22 -8.95 -17.66
CA ALA A 96 20.75 -10.31 -17.83
C ALA A 96 20.77 -11.10 -16.51
N GLU A 97 20.85 -10.42 -15.37
CA GLU A 97 20.89 -11.03 -14.04
C GLU A 97 19.50 -11.28 -13.46
N LEU A 98 18.45 -10.71 -14.06
CA LEU A 98 17.09 -10.77 -13.54
C LEU A 98 16.62 -12.20 -13.24
N PRO A 99 16.79 -13.21 -14.13
CA PRO A 99 16.37 -14.57 -13.84
C PRO A 99 17.07 -15.17 -12.61
N GLY A 100 18.38 -14.91 -12.46
CA GLY A 100 19.15 -15.37 -11.31
C GLY A 100 18.68 -14.75 -10.01
N VAL A 101 18.33 -13.46 -10.02
CA VAL A 101 17.80 -12.77 -8.84
C VAL A 101 16.41 -13.26 -8.47
N LEU A 102 15.56 -13.60 -9.43
CA LEU A 102 14.25 -14.19 -9.15
C LEU A 102 14.38 -15.59 -8.50
N LEU A 103 15.34 -16.40 -8.95
CA LEU A 103 15.65 -17.69 -8.31
C LEU A 103 16.19 -17.51 -6.88
N GLU A 104 17.05 -16.51 -6.68
CA GLU A 104 17.60 -16.16 -5.36
C GLU A 104 16.49 -15.71 -4.39
N LEU A 105 15.55 -14.88 -4.87
CA LEU A 105 14.37 -14.45 -4.11
C LEU A 105 13.44 -15.64 -3.78
N GLN A 106 13.25 -16.56 -4.72
CA GLN A 106 12.45 -17.77 -4.49
C GLN A 106 13.11 -18.68 -3.44
N ALA A 107 14.42 -18.89 -3.54
CA ALA A 107 15.16 -19.67 -2.55
C ALA A 107 15.12 -19.01 -1.16
N LEU A 108 15.16 -17.67 -1.11
CA LEU A 108 15.02 -16.92 0.11
C LEU A 108 13.64 -17.09 0.74
N LYS A 109 12.57 -16.97 -0.07
CA LYS A 109 11.19 -17.26 0.37
C LYS A 109 11.09 -18.66 0.97
N ASN A 110 11.59 -19.68 0.28
CA ASN A 110 11.53 -21.06 0.76
C ASN A 110 12.25 -21.23 2.09
N ARG A 111 13.44 -20.63 2.24
CA ARG A 111 14.19 -20.66 3.50
C ARG A 111 13.41 -20.03 4.65
N LEU A 112 12.85 -18.84 4.44
CA LEU A 112 12.04 -18.16 5.45
C LEU A 112 10.80 -18.97 5.82
N MET A 113 10.23 -19.71 4.87
CA MET A 113 9.11 -20.61 5.12
C MET A 113 9.53 -21.80 5.99
N ASP A 114 10.68 -22.40 5.69
CA ASP A 114 11.25 -23.50 6.47
C ASP A 114 11.62 -23.06 7.90
N ASP A 115 12.08 -21.81 8.05
CA ASP A 115 12.39 -21.19 9.34
C ASP A 115 11.13 -20.78 10.14
N GLY A 116 9.93 -20.96 9.56
CA GLY A 116 8.66 -20.68 10.24
C GLY A 116 8.27 -19.21 10.30
N ALA A 117 8.73 -18.38 9.35
CA ALA A 117 8.32 -16.99 9.25
C ALA A 117 6.78 -16.91 9.17
N SER A 118 6.18 -16.09 10.02
CA SER A 118 4.72 -15.95 10.16
C SER A 118 4.20 -14.61 9.62
N GLU A 119 5.10 -13.66 9.39
CA GLU A 119 4.82 -12.34 8.81
C GLU A 119 6.12 -11.79 8.20
N VAL A 120 6.00 -11.07 7.08
CA VAL A 120 7.15 -10.44 6.42
C VAL A 120 6.94 -8.94 6.30
N HIS A 121 7.89 -8.15 6.80
CA HIS A 121 7.99 -6.71 6.56
C HIS A 121 8.94 -6.47 5.38
N LEU A 122 8.37 -6.16 4.22
CA LEU A 122 9.09 -6.04 2.96
C LEU A 122 9.49 -4.59 2.68
N PHE A 123 10.79 -4.39 2.47
CA PHE A 123 11.41 -3.11 2.12
C PHE A 123 12.17 -3.25 0.80
N LEU A 124 11.82 -2.41 -0.17
CA LEU A 124 12.35 -2.52 -1.54
C LEU A 124 13.14 -1.28 -1.94
N SER A 125 14.31 -1.52 -2.53
CA SER A 125 15.10 -0.56 -3.29
C SER A 125 15.59 -1.25 -4.57
N CYS A 126 14.69 -1.38 -5.53
CA CYS A 126 14.90 -2.11 -6.78
C CYS A 126 14.13 -1.46 -7.94
N PRO A 127 14.45 -1.82 -9.20
CA PRO A 127 13.62 -1.45 -10.35
C PRO A 127 12.16 -1.90 -10.17
N LEU A 128 11.21 -1.12 -10.69
CA LEU A 128 9.77 -1.39 -10.57
C LEU A 128 9.40 -2.79 -11.08
N ALA A 129 9.97 -3.23 -12.21
CA ALA A 129 9.71 -4.55 -12.78
C ALA A 129 10.03 -5.68 -11.78
N VAL A 130 11.09 -5.53 -11.00
CA VAL A 130 11.50 -6.50 -9.97
C VAL A 130 10.54 -6.45 -8.79
N ALA A 131 10.11 -5.26 -8.37
CA ALA A 131 9.12 -5.10 -7.31
C ALA A 131 7.80 -5.82 -7.66
N CYS A 132 7.35 -5.71 -8.90
CA CYS A 132 6.17 -6.45 -9.39
C CYS A 132 6.38 -7.97 -9.34
N ALA A 133 7.55 -8.45 -9.77
CA ALA A 133 7.89 -9.88 -9.72
C ALA A 133 7.97 -10.40 -8.28
N ILE A 134 8.52 -9.62 -7.35
CA ILE A 134 8.50 -9.92 -5.91
C ILE A 134 7.06 -10.02 -5.42
N GLY A 135 6.19 -9.07 -5.80
CA GLY A 135 4.76 -9.13 -5.47
C GLY A 135 4.11 -10.44 -5.88
N ALA A 136 4.39 -10.93 -7.09
CA ALA A 136 3.89 -12.21 -7.58
C ALA A 136 4.52 -13.42 -6.86
N LEU A 137 5.83 -13.39 -6.60
CA LEU A 137 6.54 -14.49 -5.91
C LEU A 137 6.10 -14.65 -4.45
N PHE A 138 5.83 -13.55 -3.76
CA PHE A 138 5.47 -13.52 -2.34
C PHE A 138 3.96 -13.60 -2.12
N ASP A 139 3.18 -13.74 -3.19
CA ASP A 139 1.73 -13.85 -3.09
C ASP A 139 1.29 -15.12 -2.34
N ASN A 140 0.19 -15.00 -1.60
CA ASN A 140 -0.48 -16.07 -0.84
C ASN A 140 0.41 -16.92 0.07
N TRP A 141 1.53 -16.39 0.57
CA TRP A 141 2.41 -17.14 1.47
C TRP A 141 2.13 -16.85 2.94
N VAL A 142 2.56 -15.70 3.43
CA VAL A 142 2.26 -15.15 4.76
C VAL A 142 1.88 -13.68 4.60
N PRO A 143 1.29 -13.01 5.61
CA PRO A 143 1.04 -11.58 5.52
C PRO A 143 2.35 -10.83 5.22
N VAL A 144 2.45 -10.23 4.03
CA VAL A 144 3.61 -9.43 3.63
C VAL A 144 3.25 -7.95 3.69
N LYS A 145 3.79 -7.22 4.66
CA LYS A 145 3.62 -5.79 4.86
C LYS A 145 4.63 -5.03 4.04
N VAL A 146 4.15 -4.21 3.10
CA VAL A 146 4.98 -3.43 2.18
C VAL A 146 5.20 -2.03 2.72
N TYR A 147 6.47 -1.63 2.78
CA TYR A 147 6.89 -0.31 3.24
C TYR A 147 7.51 0.49 2.11
N GLN A 148 7.09 1.75 1.99
CA GLN A 148 7.64 2.69 1.03
C GLN A 148 8.55 3.68 1.76
N PHE A 149 9.70 3.98 1.17
CA PHE A 149 10.53 5.08 1.63
C PHE A 149 10.00 6.40 1.09
N ASN A 150 9.68 7.34 1.99
CA ASN A 150 9.13 8.65 1.67
C ASN A 150 9.70 9.70 2.63
N GLN A 151 10.21 10.82 2.09
CA GLN A 151 10.72 11.94 2.89
C GLN A 151 11.66 11.55 4.06
N GLY A 152 12.55 10.58 3.84
CA GLY A 152 13.54 10.19 4.85
C GLY A 152 13.08 9.13 5.85
N ARG A 153 11.85 8.61 5.74
CA ARG A 153 11.32 7.55 6.61
C ARG A 153 10.58 6.47 5.83
N TYR A 154 10.46 5.28 6.41
CA TYR A 154 9.57 4.25 5.88
C TYR A 154 8.15 4.47 6.40
N GLU A 155 7.18 4.22 5.53
CA GLU A 155 5.75 4.28 5.84
C GLU A 155 5.10 2.97 5.40
N PHE A 156 4.22 2.41 6.26
CA PHE A 156 3.41 1.26 5.88
C PHE A 156 2.40 1.66 4.81
N TRP A 157 2.39 0.95 3.68
CA TRP A 157 1.51 1.28 2.55
C TRP A 157 0.38 0.29 2.39
N THR A 158 0.70 -1.00 2.40
CA THR A 158 -0.28 -2.07 2.20
C THR A 158 0.29 -3.40 2.65
N THR A 159 -0.57 -4.40 2.71
CA THR A 159 -0.19 -5.81 2.72
C THR A 159 -0.39 -6.42 1.33
N LEU A 160 0.44 -7.40 0.96
CA LEU A 160 0.20 -8.25 -0.21
C LEU A 160 -0.92 -9.23 0.14
N HIS A 161 -1.98 -9.22 -0.65
CA HIS A 161 -3.05 -10.21 -0.60
C HIS A 161 -3.33 -10.68 -2.03
N GLY A 162 -3.48 -11.98 -2.25
CA GLY A 162 -3.74 -12.54 -3.57
C GLY A 162 -5.05 -12.04 -4.13
N GLY A 163 -4.96 -11.12 -5.10
CA GLY A 163 -6.10 -10.55 -5.82
C GLY A 163 -7.11 -9.76 -4.98
N TYR A 164 -6.92 -9.64 -3.67
CA TYR A 164 -7.86 -8.99 -2.76
C TYR A 164 -7.38 -7.59 -2.38
N VAL A 165 -8.00 -6.58 -2.96
CA VAL A 165 -7.87 -5.20 -2.48
C VAL A 165 -8.84 -5.04 -1.33
N ALA A 166 -8.36 -4.88 -0.09
CA ALA A 166 -9.20 -4.82 1.12
C ALA A 166 -10.32 -3.75 1.14
N GLU A 167 -10.38 -2.88 0.13
CA GLU A 167 -11.43 -1.86 -0.08
C GLU A 167 -12.47 -2.19 -1.16
N LEU A 168 -12.20 -3.19 -1.99
CA LEU A 168 -13.12 -3.78 -2.96
C LEU A 168 -13.49 -5.14 -2.37
N GLY A 169 -14.73 -5.34 -1.92
CA GLY A 169 -15.19 -6.68 -1.55
C GLY A 169 -14.92 -7.70 -2.67
N PRO A 170 -15.10 -9.02 -2.43
CA PRO A 170 -14.85 -10.03 -3.46
C PRO A 170 -15.44 -9.58 -4.79
N HIS A 171 -14.58 -9.31 -5.77
CA HIS A 171 -15.03 -8.81 -7.06
C HIS A 171 -15.54 -10.04 -7.84
N PRO A 172 -16.80 -10.07 -8.29
CA PRO A 172 -17.40 -11.25 -8.94
C PRO A 172 -16.79 -11.60 -10.31
N LEU A 173 -15.65 -11.03 -10.68
CA LEU A 173 -15.00 -11.23 -11.98
C LEU A 173 -13.86 -12.26 -11.94
N ILE A 174 -13.54 -12.85 -10.78
CA ILE A 174 -12.44 -13.83 -10.64
C ILE A 174 -12.98 -15.28 -10.46
N GLU A 175 -14.29 -15.50 -10.39
CA GLU A 175 -14.89 -16.85 -10.34
C GLU A 175 -15.11 -17.50 -11.73
N GLY A 176 -14.39 -17.06 -12.76
CA GLY A 176 -14.61 -17.53 -14.13
C GLY A 176 -13.34 -17.59 -14.98
N ALA A 177 -12.33 -18.33 -14.53
CA ALA A 177 -11.21 -18.80 -15.37
C ALA A 177 -10.77 -20.19 -14.92
#